data_AF-A0A965ASM6-F1
#
_entry.id   AF-A0A965ASM6-F1
#
_cell.length_a   1.000
_cell.length_b   1.000
_cell.length_c   1.000
_cell.angle_alpha   90.00
_cell.angle_beta   90.00
_cell.angle_gamma   90.00
#
_symmetry.space_group_name_H-M   'P 1'
#
loop_
_entity.id
_entity.type
_entity.pdbx_description
1 polymer ?
#
loop_
_entity_poly.entity_id
_entity_poly.type
_entity_poly.pdbx_seq_one_letter_code
_entity_poly.pdbx_strand_id
1 'polypeptide(L)' 'MTISNNLDTIFSAMRTGKYGSVVDTKGNAHVGLINAILREDGSGKNWIVTITNKTVGSENVFIHAK' A
#
# COMPACT_ATOMS: atom_id res chain seq x y z
N MET A 1 -10.53 11.12 -11.83
CA MET A 1 -10.18 9.72 -11.50
C MET A 1 -9.59 9.73 -10.10
N THR A 2 -10.36 9.32 -9.09
CA THR A 2 -9.85 9.27 -7.71
C THR A 2 -9.02 7.99 -7.58
N ILE A 3 -7.70 8.12 -7.50
CA ILE A 3 -6.84 6.98 -7.19
C ILE A 3 -7.15 6.60 -5.73
N SER A 4 -7.55 5.37 -5.50
CA SER A 4 -8.09 4.88 -4.22
C SER A 4 -7.42 3.56 -3.86
N ASN A 5 -7.05 3.40 -2.59
CA ASN A 5 -6.44 2.17 -2.10
C ASN A 5 -7.53 1.10 -1.91
N ASN A 6 -7.56 0.11 -2.81
CA ASN A 6 -8.44 -1.05 -2.68
C ASN A 6 -7.68 -2.20 -2.01
N LEU A 7 -8.15 -2.63 -0.83
CA LEU A 7 -7.45 -3.65 -0.04
C LEU A 7 -7.32 -4.99 -0.75
N ASP A 8 -8.35 -5.46 -1.47
CA ASP A 8 -8.30 -6.74 -2.17
C ASP A 8 -7.18 -6.76 -3.22
N THR A 9 -7.01 -5.66 -3.96
CA THR A 9 -5.92 -5.53 -4.93
C THR A 9 -4.54 -5.49 -4.27
N ILE A 10 -4.41 -4.79 -3.14
CA ILE A 10 -3.16 -4.67 -2.38
C ILE A 10 -2.78 -6.03 -1.78
N PHE A 11 -3.73 -6.74 -1.16
CA PHE A 11 -3.52 -8.09 -0.64
C PHE A 11 -3.20 -9.09 -1.74
N SER A 12 -3.85 -8.99 -2.90
CA SER A 12 -3.57 -9.85 -4.05
C SER A 12 -2.16 -9.62 -4.59
N ALA A 13 -1.74 -8.36 -4.73
CA ALA A 13 -0.38 -8.01 -5.12
C ALA A 13 0.67 -8.57 -4.14
N MET A 14 0.44 -8.40 -2.83
CA MET A 14 1.31 -8.96 -1.78
C MET A 14 1.43 -10.48 -1.89
N ARG A 15 0.30 -11.20 -1.99
CA ARG A 15 0.28 -12.67 -2.06
C ARG A 15 0.92 -13.23 -3.33
N THR A 16 0.84 -12.50 -4.43
CA THR A 16 1.35 -12.95 -5.74
C THR A 16 2.77 -12.49 -6.02
N GLY A 17 3.33 -11.61 -5.18
CA GLY A 17 4.65 -10.99 -5.44
C GLY A 17 4.66 -10.10 -6.68
N LYS A 18 3.49 -9.68 -7.18
CA LYS A 18 3.39 -8.74 -8.29
C LYS A 18 3.62 -7.32 -7.79
N TYR A 19 4.10 -6.46 -8.69
CA TYR A 19 4.14 -5.03 -8.42
C TYR A 19 2.74 -4.49 -8.15
N GLY A 20 2.61 -3.76 -7.06
CA GLY A 20 1.41 -3.03 -6.68
C GLY A 20 1.68 -1.54 -6.54
N SER A 21 0.61 -0.78 -6.34
CA SER A 21 0.70 0.62 -6.02
C SER A 21 -0.27 0.98 -4.90
N VAL A 22 0.13 1.95 -4.09
CA VAL A 22 -0.72 2.58 -3.08
C VAL A 22 -0.54 4.09 -3.14
N VAL A 23 -1.50 4.83 -2.61
CA VAL A 23 -1.43 6.28 -2.49
C VAL A 23 -1.40 6.65 -1.02
N ASP A 24 -0.40 7.43 -0.62
CA ASP A 24 -0.26 7.94 0.74
C ASP A 24 -1.37 8.95 1.08
N THR A 25 -1.45 9.36 2.34
CA THR A 25 -2.44 10.36 2.79
C THR A 25 -2.23 11.77 2.23
N LYS A 26 -1.09 12.03 1.58
CA LYS A 26 -0.76 13.30 0.91
C LYS A 26 -1.04 13.27 -0.59
N GLY A 27 -1.43 12.11 -1.14
CA GLY A 27 -1.72 11.92 -2.56
C GLY A 27 -0.55 11.42 -3.41
N ASN A 28 0.59 11.07 -2.81
CA ASN A 28 1.73 10.53 -3.55
C ASN A 28 1.54 9.04 -3.83
N ALA A 29 1.84 8.62 -5.06
CA ALA A 29 1.80 7.22 -5.44
C ALA A 29 3.13 6.53 -5.13
N HIS A 30 3.05 5.40 -4.41
CA HIS A 30 4.17 4.52 -4.12
C HIS A 30 3.98 3.22 -4.88
N VAL A 31 4.98 2.83 -5.67
CA VAL A 31 4.92 1.68 -6.57
C VAL A 31 6.09 0.75 -6.27
N GLY A 32 5.79 -0.53 -6.07
CA GLY A 32 6.80 -1.52 -5.72
C GLY A 32 6.22 -2.88 -5.38
N LEU A 33 7.08 -3.74 -4.84
CA LEU A 33 6.67 -5.00 -4.22
C LEU A 33 6.05 -4.69 -2.86
N ILE A 34 4.83 -5.16 -2.63
CA ILE A 34 4.17 -5.05 -1.33
C ILE A 34 4.60 -6.24 -0.49
N ASN A 35 5.32 -5.99 0.59
CA ASN A 35 5.91 -7.02 1.44
C ASN A 35 5.14 -7.24 2.74
N ALA A 36 4.46 -6.21 3.23
CA ALA A 36 3.65 -6.30 4.44
C ALA A 36 2.49 -5.31 4.39
N ILE A 37 1.38 -5.69 5.05
CA ILE A 37 0.20 -4.85 5.22
C ILE A 37 -0.24 -4.99 6.68
N LEU A 38 -0.19 -3.90 7.43
CA LEU A 38 -0.57 -3.85 8.84
C LEU A 38 -1.80 -2.97 9.00
N ARG A 39 -2.79 -3.45 9.74
CA ARG A 39 -3.93 -2.65 10.16
C ARG A 39 -3.46 -1.71 11.27
N GLU A 40 -3.62 -0.40 11.08
CA GLU A 40 -3.20 0.58 12.08
C GLU A 40 -4.23 0.70 13.22
N ASP A 41 -5.52 0.63 12.89
CA ASP A 41 -6.60 0.82 13.87
C ASP A 41 -7.77 -0.16 13.70
N GLY A 42 -8.69 -0.15 14.66
CA GLY A 42 -9.90 -0.97 14.61
C GLY A 42 -10.89 -0.58 13.51
N SER A 43 -10.70 0.55 12.81
CA SER A 43 -11.66 1.08 11.84
C SER A 43 -11.69 0.31 10.51
N GLY A 44 -10.60 -0.43 10.22
CA GLY A 44 -10.42 -1.11 8.94
C GLY A 44 -10.13 -0.16 7.76
N LYS A 45 -9.97 1.14 8.02
CA LYS A 45 -9.67 2.16 7.00
C LYS A 45 -8.21 2.58 7.01
N ASN A 46 -7.52 2.48 8.14
CA ASN A 46 -6.15 2.96 8.27
C ASN A 46 -5.16 1.79 8.26
N TRP A 47 -4.17 1.88 7.38
CA TRP A 47 -3.21 0.80 7.15
C TRP A 47 -1.81 1.34 6.92
N ILE A 48 -0.82 0.55 7.32
CA ILE A 48 0.59 0.75 6.99
C ILE A 48 0.98 -0.34 5.99
N VAL A 49 1.51 0.06 4.83
CA VAL A 49 1.95 -0.85 3.78
C VAL A 49 3.46 -0.72 3.61
N THR A 50 4.17 -1.83 3.74
CA THR A 50 5.61 -1.87 3.43
C THR A 50 5.80 -2.15 1.95
N ILE A 51 6.42 -1.20 1.25
CA ILE A 51 6.69 -1.29 -0.19
C ILE A 51 8.19 -1.26 -0.41
N THR A 52 8.68 -2.13 -1.30
CA THR A 52 10.08 -2.12 -1.72
C THR A 52 10.18 -1.85 -3.22
N ASN A 53 11.01 -0.86 -3.60
CA ASN A 53 11.41 -0.65 -4.99
C ASN A 53 12.93 -0.41 -5.08
N LYS A 54 13.47 -0.48 -6.31
CA LYS A 54 14.92 -0.38 -6.54
C LYS A 54 15.50 1.00 -6.27
N THR A 55 14.67 2.05 -6.29
CA THR A 55 15.13 3.44 -6.27
C THR A 55 15.15 4.01 -4.85
N VAL A 56 14.15 3.65 -4.04
CA VAL A 56 13.91 4.17 -2.69
C VAL A 56 14.26 3.11 -1.63
N GLY A 57 14.41 1.84 -2.01
CA GLY A 57 14.58 0.74 -1.07
C GLY A 57 13.24 0.33 -0.48
N SER A 58 13.22 -0.04 0.81
CA SER A 58 11.99 -0.40 1.52
C SER A 58 11.47 0.78 2.34
N GLU A 59 10.20 1.10 2.18
CA GLU A 59 9.52 2.18 2.89
C GLU A 59 8.19 1.70 3.50
N ASN A 60 7.76 2.37 4.57
CA ASN A 60 6.45 2.17 5.17
C ASN A 60 5.53 3.33 4.77
N VAL A 61 4.44 3.02 4.09
CA VAL A 61 3.51 4.00 3.54
C VAL A 61 2.22 3.95 4.34
N PHE A 62 1.81 5.09 4.88
CA PHE A 62 0.54 5.22 5.57
C PHE A 62 -0.59 5.53 4.58
N ILE A 63 -1.64 4.71 4.59
CA ILE A 63 -2.71 4.76 3.60
C ILE A 63 -4.10 4.75 4.24
N HIS A 64 -5.05 5.36 3.53
CA HIS A 64 -6.47 5.19 3.78
C HIS A 64 -7.07 4.26 2.73
N ALA A 65 -7.58 3.11 3.18
CA ALA A 65 -8.36 2.17 2.40
C ALA A 65 -9.81 2.65 2.23
N LYS A 66 -10.42 2.27 1.10
CA LYS A 66 -11.79 2.65 0.75
C LYS A 66 -12.71 1.44 0.66
#